data_AF-A0A7V7X3S6-F1
#
_entry.id   AF-A0A7V7X3S6-F1
#
_cell.length_a   1.000
_cell.length_b   1.000
_cell.length_c   1.000
_cell.angle_alpha   90.00
_cell.angle_beta   90.00
_cell.angle_gamma   90.00
#
_symmetry.space_group_name_H-M   'P 1'
#
loop_
_entity.id
_entity.type
_entity.pdbx_description
1 polymer ?
#
loop_
_entity_poly.entity_id
_entity_poly.type
_entity_poly.pdbx_seq_one_letter_code
_entity_poly.pdbx_strand_id
1 'polypeptide(L)' 'MAKKQTFVDKMTKVESHSEKIKCPACKQDSSVTYAKFVDSKISEKSGAWKFLERKVRLCGNCGAIVS' A
#
# COMPACT_ATOMS: atom_id res chain seq x y z
N MET A 1 -29.49 16.54 -23.39
CA MET A 1 -28.50 15.52 -23.80
C MET A 1 -27.68 15.11 -22.57
N ALA A 2 -27.94 13.94 -22.01
CA ALA A 2 -27.22 13.45 -20.83
C ALA A 2 -25.81 13.00 -21.25
N LYS A 3 -24.77 13.66 -20.73
CA LYS A 3 -23.37 13.25 -20.92
C LYS A 3 -23.21 11.83 -20.35
N LYS A 4 -23.09 10.84 -21.22
CA LYS A 4 -22.69 9.48 -20.85
C LYS A 4 -21.26 9.54 -20.33
N GLN A 5 -21.09 9.62 -19.01
CA GLN A 5 -19.80 9.40 -18.37
C GLN A 5 -19.40 7.94 -18.61
N THR A 6 -18.47 7.74 -19.53
CA THR A 6 -17.91 6.44 -19.85
C THR A 6 -17.11 5.90 -18.65
N PHE A 7 -17.12 4.58 -18.46
CA PHE A 7 -16.39 3.89 -17.37
C PHE A 7 -14.88 4.26 -17.33
N VAL A 8 -14.34 4.70 -18.47
CA VAL A 8 -12.99 5.22 -18.64
C VAL A 8 -12.74 6.48 -17.78
N ASP A 9 -13.69 7.43 -17.70
CA ASP A 9 -13.56 8.63 -16.87
C ASP A 9 -13.45 8.33 -15.36
N LYS A 10 -14.03 7.21 -14.91
CA LYS A 10 -13.91 6.78 -13.51
C LYS A 10 -12.55 6.16 -13.22
N MET A 11 -11.89 5.54 -14.20
CA MET A 11 -10.56 4.96 -14.00
C MET A 11 -9.46 6.02 -13.94
N THR A 12 -9.56 7.10 -14.73
CA THR A 12 -8.57 8.19 -14.74
C THR A 12 -8.51 8.93 -13.39
N LYS A 13 -9.61 8.97 -12.63
CA LYS A 13 -9.63 9.58 -11.29
C LYS A 13 -8.98 8.72 -10.19
N VAL A 14 -8.55 7.50 -10.54
CA VAL A 14 -7.70 6.64 -9.69
C VAL A 14 -6.23 6.83 -10.05
N GLU A 15 -5.87 7.91 -10.75
CA GLU A 15 -4.49 8.37 -10.80
C GLU A 15 -4.04 8.72 -9.38
N SER A 16 -3.24 7.81 -8.83
CA SER A 16 -2.02 8.21 -8.13
C SER A 16 -2.27 9.15 -6.95
N HIS A 17 -3.01 8.69 -5.96
CA HIS A 17 -2.95 9.28 -4.62
C HIS A 17 -1.59 8.93 -3.99
N SER A 18 -0.52 9.45 -4.59
CA SER A 18 0.85 9.42 -4.07
C SER A 18 0.93 10.47 -3.00
N GLU A 19 0.47 10.11 -1.80
CA GLU A 19 0.65 10.92 -0.60
C GLU A 19 2.14 11.17 -0.38
N LYS A 20 2.55 12.43 -0.34
CA LYS A 20 3.91 12.81 0.02
C LYS A 20 4.00 12.84 1.53
N ILE A 21 4.94 12.09 2.09
CA ILE A 21 5.23 12.06 3.52
C ILE A 21 6.69 12.40 3.77
N LYS A 22 6.97 12.95 4.94
CA LYS A 22 8.33 13.01 5.45
C LYS A 22 8.64 11.71 6.18
N CYS A 23 9.51 10.89 5.60
CA CYS A 23 9.82 9.59 6.18
C CYS A 23 10.63 9.76 7.48
N PRO A 24 10.22 9.16 8.62
CA PRO A 24 10.97 9.26 9.88
C PRO A 24 12.33 8.55 9.82
N ALA A 25 12.48 7.55 8.93
CA ALA A 25 13.71 6.76 8.82
C ALA A 25 14.81 7.49 8.02
N CYS A 26 14.50 8.00 6.83
CA CYS A 26 15.47 8.70 5.98
C CYS A 26 15.38 10.23 6.06
N LYS A 27 14.41 10.79 6.80
CA LYS A 27 14.18 12.23 7.01
C LYS A 27 13.96 13.05 5.73
N GLN A 28 13.77 12.37 4.60
CA GLN A 28 13.50 12.98 3.30
C GLN A 28 12.00 12.91 2.98
N ASP A 29 11.56 13.85 2.15
CA ASP A 29 10.23 13.83 1.55
C ASP A 29 10.18 12.71 0.51
N SER A 30 9.17 11.86 0.59
CA SER A 30 9.01 10.71 -0.29
C SER A 30 7.54 10.38 -0.51
N SER A 31 7.23 9.79 -1.65
CA SER A 31 5.90 9.24 -1.91
C SER A 31 5.67 7.99 -1.09
N VAL A 32 4.45 7.82 -0.57
CA VAL A 32 4.00 6.56 0.03
C VAL A 32 3.74 5.53 -1.07
N THR A 33 4.30 4.34 -0.89
CA THR A 33 3.98 3.17 -1.71
C THR A 33 3.23 2.16 -0.86
N TYR A 34 2.10 1.64 -1.36
CA TYR A 34 1.34 0.61 -0.66
C TYR A 34 1.85 -0.77 -1.09
N ALA A 35 2.21 -1.60 -0.12
CA ALA A 35 2.66 -2.97 -0.35
C ALA A 35 1.84 -3.96 0.50
N LYS A 36 1.78 -5.22 0.06
CA LYS A 36 1.27 -6.32 0.87
C LYS A 36 2.43 -6.95 1.63
N PHE A 37 2.33 -6.98 2.96
CA PHE A 37 3.25 -7.70 3.82
C PHE A 37 2.62 -9.03 4.21
N VAL A 38 3.32 -10.13 3.97
CA VAL A 38 2.84 -11.48 4.28
C VAL A 38 3.75 -12.06 5.37
N ASP A 39 3.19 -12.28 6.55
CA ASP A 39 3.89 -12.93 7.67
C ASP A 39 3.47 -14.41 7.71
N SER A 40 4.43 -15.32 7.47
CA SER A 40 4.19 -16.76 7.54
C SER A 40 4.52 -17.27 8.95
N LYS A 41 3.50 -17.65 9.70
CA LYS A 41 3.64 -18.23 11.05
C LYS A 41 3.11 -19.65 11.09
N ILE A 42 3.85 -20.55 11.74
CA ILE A 42 3.37 -21.89 12.03
C ILE A 42 2.44 -21.79 13.24
N SER A 43 1.22 -22.30 13.09
CA SER A 43 0.24 -22.37 14.17
C SER A 43 0.66 -23.46 15.15
N GLU A 44 1.18 -23.10 16.32
CA GLU A 44 1.65 -24.05 17.35
C GLU A 44 0.60 -25.09 17.75
N LYS A 45 -0.69 -24.76 17.66
CA LYS A 45 -1.79 -25.67 17.98
C LYS A 45 -2.08 -26.72 16.91
N SER A 46 -1.75 -26.47 15.64
CA SER A 46 -2.20 -27.29 14.51
C SER A 46 -1.09 -27.69 13.55
N GLY A 47 0.13 -27.19 13.72
CA GLY A 47 1.25 -27.40 12.80
C GLY A 47 1.06 -26.75 11.42
N ALA A 48 -0.10 -26.13 11.15
CA ALA A 48 -0.43 -25.55 9.85
C ALA A 48 0.21 -24.17 9.69
N TRP A 49 0.64 -23.87 8.46
CA TRP A 49 1.09 -22.54 8.07
C TRP A 49 -0.10 -21.57 8.02
N LYS A 50 0.04 -20.43 8.70
CA LYS A 50 -0.85 -19.28 8.58
C LYS A 50 -0.09 -18.16 7.90
N PHE A 51 -0.67 -17.64 6.83
CA PHE A 51 -0.17 -16.47 6.11
C PHE A 51 -1.03 -15.27 6.53
N LEU A 52 -0.44 -14.38 7.30
CA LEU A 52 -1.09 -13.14 7.73
C LEU A 52 -0.73 -12.03 6.75
N GLU A 53 -1.65 -11.74 5.86
CA GLU A 53 -1.52 -10.65 4.89
C GLU A 53 -2.01 -9.34 5.52
N ARG A 54 -1.18 -8.29 5.45
CA ARG A 54 -1.58 -6.92 5.82
C ARG A 54 -1.09 -5.92 4.77
N LYS A 55 -1.89 -4.89 4.51
CA LYS A 55 -1.46 -3.75 3.69
C LYS A 55 -0.60 -2.83 4.54
N VAL A 56 0.61 -2.54 4.09
CA VAL A 56 1.54 -1.61 4.74
C VAL A 56 1.83 -0.44 3.80
N ARG A 57 2.07 0.72 4.40
CA ARG A 57 2.58 1.90 3.71
C ARG A 57 4.10 1.87 3.84
N LEU A 58 4.80 2.04 2.73
CA LEU A 58 6.26 2.06 2.64
C LEU A 58 6.72 3.43 2.16
N CYS A 59 7.87 3.87 2.66
CA CYS A 59 8.59 4.98 2.07
C CYS A 59 9.10 4.59 0.69
N GLY A 60 8.72 5.31 -0.36
CA GLY A 60 9.15 5.04 -1.73
C GLY A 60 10.65 5.15 -1.96
N ASN A 61 11.41 5.77 -1.04
CA ASN A 61 12.85 5.99 -1.22
C ASN A 61 13.70 4.95 -0.47
N CYS A 62 13.40 4.66 0.81
CA CYS A 62 14.19 3.72 1.62
C CYS A 62 13.47 2.40 1.94
N GLY A 63 12.21 2.22 1.52
CA GLY A 63 11.44 1.00 1.78
C GLY A 63 11.02 0.78 3.24
N ALA A 64 11.31 1.72 4.14
CA ALA A 64 10.89 1.64 5.53
C ALA A 64 9.35 1.66 5.64
N ILE A 65 8.80 0.84 6.55
CA ILE A 65 7.37 0.87 6.86
C ILE A 65 7.07 2.19 7.57
N VAL A 66 6.08 2.92 7.05
CA VAL A 66 5.61 4.21 7.55
C VAL A 66 4.16 4.03 8.00
N SER A 67 3.84 4.50 9.20
CA SER A 67 2.48 4.40 9.79
C SER A 67 1.66 5.64 9.52
#